data_AF-A0A2D8QQR4-F1
#
_entry.id   AF-A0A2D8QQR4-F1
#
_cell.length_a   1.000
_cell.length_b   1.000
_cell.length_c   1.000
_cell.angle_alpha   90.00
_cell.angle_beta   90.00
_cell.angle_gamma   90.00
#
_symmetry.space_group_name_H-M   'P 1'
#
loop_
_entity.id
_entity.type
_entity.pdbx_description
1 polymer ?
#
loop_
_entity_poly.entity_id
_entity_poly.type
_entity_poly.pdbx_seq_one_letter_code
_entity_poly.pdbx_strand_id
1 'polypeptide(L)'
;MDGSNGTTRSGYVKIYDLVGNNWVQVGADIKGDLNSVFHDFGISLDLTPDGSRIAIEAYRGGPAEIKVYDYQVISGTATWTQVGNSISGEAVGIYQVSLSSDGSRLAVGDPNENINGVNSAGKTRVFELSGNTWSQIGSDINGSQQDDYMGYSTSISADGFRLATSATKLRRPSDNVRTGGVKVFDWDGSDWVETGIVYGELGGGAHGSSLSLTPDGTKLVVTEPSNRGPNNTGYVGQVRVYDLPPPGKRYVYNWDV
;
A
#
# COMPACT_ATOMS: atom_id res chain seq x y z
N MET A 1 4.77 -8.34 20.01
CA MET A 1 4.53 -9.60 20.75
C MET A 1 3.76 -9.24 22.01
N ASP A 2 2.57 -9.80 22.20
CA ASP A 2 1.59 -9.45 23.26
C ASP A 2 1.83 -10.15 24.61
N GLY A 3 2.94 -10.87 24.77
CA GLY A 3 3.38 -11.42 26.05
C GLY A 3 2.58 -12.62 26.56
N SER A 4 1.62 -13.17 25.81
CA SER A 4 0.98 -14.43 26.19
C SER A 4 1.79 -15.65 25.74
N ASN A 5 2.28 -16.43 26.72
CA ASN A 5 2.79 -17.80 26.64
C ASN A 5 3.30 -18.31 25.27
N GLY A 6 4.35 -17.68 24.72
CA GLY A 6 5.40 -18.32 23.92
C GLY A 6 5.04 -19.07 22.62
N THR A 7 3.77 -19.22 22.24
CA THR A 7 3.35 -20.03 21.08
C THR A 7 2.40 -19.32 20.12
N THR A 8 1.77 -18.20 20.51
CA THR A 8 0.93 -17.39 19.62
C THR A 8 1.59 -16.03 19.36
N ARG A 9 1.98 -15.79 18.11
CA ARG A 9 2.32 -14.44 17.62
C ARG A 9 1.07 -13.89 16.97
N SER A 10 0.38 -12.99 17.65
CA SER A 10 -0.94 -12.51 17.18
C SER A 10 -0.93 -11.05 16.71
N GLY A 11 0.20 -10.35 16.82
CA GLY A 11 0.35 -8.93 16.47
C GLY A 11 -0.57 -8.00 17.27
N TYR A 12 -0.19 -6.72 17.37
CA TYR A 12 -1.09 -5.68 17.88
C TYR A 12 -0.62 -4.32 17.38
N VAL A 13 -1.54 -3.37 17.32
CA VAL A 13 -1.28 -1.98 16.97
C VAL A 13 -1.60 -1.09 18.17
N LYS A 14 -0.72 -0.12 18.44
CA LYS A 14 -0.91 0.94 19.44
C LYS A 14 -0.82 2.29 18.74
N ILE A 15 -1.74 3.18 19.09
CA ILE A 15 -1.81 4.53 18.54
C ILE A 15 -1.51 5.51 19.67
N TYR A 16 -0.74 6.56 19.37
CA TYR A 16 -0.30 7.55 20.35
C TYR A 16 -0.50 8.96 19.82
N ASP A 17 -0.97 9.86 20.69
CA ASP A 17 -0.97 11.30 20.49
C ASP A 17 0.26 11.90 21.17
N LEU A 18 0.83 12.93 20.55
CA LEU A 18 1.85 13.76 21.19
C LEU A 18 1.18 14.89 21.98
N VAL A 19 1.13 14.75 23.30
CA VAL A 19 0.56 15.77 24.20
C VAL A 19 1.69 16.51 24.91
N GLY A 20 1.94 17.76 24.49
CA GLY A 20 3.15 18.48 24.87
C GLY A 20 4.38 17.80 24.28
N ASN A 21 5.23 17.23 25.15
CA ASN A 21 6.43 16.46 24.75
C ASN A 21 6.32 14.96 25.07
N ASN A 22 5.13 14.48 25.46
CA ASN A 22 4.94 13.09 25.85
C ASN A 22 4.01 12.37 24.88
N TRP A 23 4.42 11.17 24.45
CA TRP A 23 3.56 10.26 23.71
C TRP A 23 2.58 9.60 24.68
N VAL A 24 1.30 9.84 24.46
CA VAL A 24 0.19 9.31 25.27
C VAL A 24 -0.62 8.36 24.40
N GLN A 25 -0.83 7.14 24.86
CA GLN A 25 -1.58 6.15 24.09
C GLN A 25 -3.06 6.55 23.98
N VAL A 26 -3.61 6.43 22.78
CA VAL A 26 -5.00 6.79 22.44
C VAL A 26 -5.82 5.52 22.27
N GLY A 27 -6.66 5.25 23.27
CA GLY A 27 -7.47 4.03 23.34
C GLY A 27 -6.67 2.77 23.66
N ALA A 28 -7.39 1.65 23.74
CA ALA A 28 -6.78 0.34 23.98
C ALA A 28 -6.05 -0.20 22.74
N ASP A 29 -5.15 -1.16 22.97
CA ASP A 29 -4.44 -1.89 21.91
C ASP A 29 -5.45 -2.55 20.94
N ILE A 30 -5.23 -2.36 19.63
CA ILE A 30 -5.95 -3.13 18.61
C ILE A 30 -5.20 -4.45 18.45
N LYS A 31 -5.82 -5.56 18.86
CA LYS A 31 -5.18 -6.88 18.85
C LYS A 31 -5.62 -7.67 17.63
N GLY A 32 -4.67 -8.38 17.02
CA GLY A 32 -4.99 -9.41 16.05
C GLY A 32 -5.68 -10.61 16.71
N ASP A 33 -5.96 -11.65 15.92
CA ASP A 33 -6.69 -12.82 16.40
C ASP A 33 -5.81 -13.66 17.32
N LEU A 34 -6.08 -13.56 18.63
CA LEU A 34 -5.33 -14.23 19.68
C LEU A 34 -5.43 -15.77 19.64
N ASN A 35 -6.37 -16.32 18.88
CA ASN A 35 -6.54 -17.77 18.72
C ASN A 35 -5.77 -18.32 17.51
N SER A 36 -5.04 -17.48 16.78
CA SER A 36 -4.30 -17.86 15.58
C SER A 36 -2.79 -17.89 15.84
N VAL A 37 -2.17 -19.02 15.49
CA VAL A 37 -0.71 -19.13 15.39
C VAL A 37 -0.25 -18.39 14.14
N PHE A 38 0.67 -17.43 14.29
CA PHE A 38 1.22 -16.59 13.21
C PHE A 38 0.23 -15.59 12.59
N HIS A 39 -0.50 -14.87 13.45
CA HIS A 39 -1.21 -13.65 13.07
C HIS A 39 -0.21 -12.48 13.09
N ASP A 40 0.40 -12.16 11.96
CA ASP A 40 1.27 -11.00 11.89
C ASP A 40 0.46 -9.71 11.68
N PHE A 41 -0.49 -9.46 12.60
CA PHE A 41 -1.33 -8.27 12.60
C PHE A 41 -0.47 -7.00 12.78
N GLY A 42 -0.63 -6.06 11.85
CA GLY A 42 0.10 -4.80 11.87
C GLY A 42 1.45 -4.81 11.15
N ILE A 43 1.70 -5.73 10.22
CA ILE A 43 2.87 -5.63 9.32
C ILE A 43 2.75 -4.40 8.42
N SER A 44 1.56 -4.16 7.85
CA SER A 44 1.25 -2.98 7.06
C SER A 44 0.07 -2.24 7.66
N LEU A 45 0.16 -0.92 7.72
CA LEU A 45 -0.89 -0.05 8.21
C LEU A 45 -0.85 1.31 7.52
N ASP A 46 -1.98 1.98 7.50
CA ASP A 46 -2.07 3.39 7.12
C ASP A 46 -3.13 4.10 7.97
N LEU A 47 -2.90 5.37 8.26
CA LEU A 47 -3.74 6.19 9.14
C LEU A 47 -4.21 7.42 8.37
N THR A 48 -5.48 7.80 8.51
CA THR A 48 -5.95 9.07 7.97
C THR A 48 -5.19 10.24 8.60
N PRO A 49 -4.99 11.37 7.90
CA PRO A 49 -4.18 12.48 8.41
C PRO A 49 -4.68 13.11 9.71
N ASP A 50 -5.98 12.98 10.00
CA ASP A 50 -6.61 13.42 11.25
C ASP A 50 -6.48 12.40 12.40
N GLY A 51 -5.88 11.24 12.13
CA GLY A 51 -5.72 10.16 13.10
C GLY A 51 -7.00 9.42 13.46
N SER A 52 -8.12 9.66 12.77
CA SER A 52 -9.43 9.13 13.15
C SER A 52 -9.71 7.73 12.61
N ARG A 53 -9.03 7.29 11.55
CA ARG A 53 -9.22 5.96 10.94
C ARG A 53 -7.89 5.30 10.59
N ILE A 54 -7.77 4.01 10.91
CA ILE A 54 -6.60 3.19 10.59
C ILE A 54 -7.00 1.95 9.79
N ALA A 55 -6.28 1.67 8.70
CA ALA A 55 -6.32 0.40 8.00
C ALA A 55 -5.13 -0.46 8.45
N ILE A 56 -5.39 -1.74 8.73
CA ILE A 56 -4.39 -2.67 9.25
C ILE A 56 -4.48 -3.97 8.48
N GLU A 57 -3.34 -4.42 7.98
CA GLU A 57 -3.16 -5.74 7.40
C GLU A 57 -2.95 -6.80 8.49
N ALA A 58 -3.52 -7.97 8.25
CA ALA A 58 -3.45 -9.11 9.14
C ALA A 58 -3.14 -10.39 8.34
N TYR A 59 -1.88 -10.79 8.35
CA TYR A 59 -1.47 -12.05 7.75
C TYR A 59 -1.89 -13.25 8.61
N ARG A 60 -2.38 -14.33 7.97
CA ARG A 60 -2.99 -15.51 8.63
C ARG A 60 -2.37 -16.86 8.26
N GLY A 61 -1.11 -16.95 7.82
CA GLY A 61 -0.59 -18.21 7.25
C GLY A 61 -1.45 -18.76 6.08
N GLY A 62 -2.28 -17.87 5.52
CA GLY A 62 -3.40 -18.02 4.59
C GLY A 62 -3.64 -16.64 3.96
N PRO A 63 -4.72 -16.42 3.19
CA PRO A 63 -4.97 -15.11 2.60
C PRO A 63 -5.05 -14.02 3.67
N ALA A 64 -4.40 -12.89 3.44
CA ALA A 64 -4.39 -11.80 4.42
C ALA A 64 -5.81 -11.25 4.64
N GLU A 65 -6.04 -10.66 5.80
CA GLU A 65 -7.28 -9.97 6.14
C GLU A 65 -6.96 -8.50 6.40
N ILE A 66 -7.60 -7.58 5.68
CA ILE A 66 -7.46 -6.14 5.93
C ILE A 66 -8.66 -5.68 6.75
N LYS A 67 -8.38 -5.01 7.86
CA LYS A 67 -9.38 -4.46 8.77
C LYS A 67 -9.19 -2.96 8.92
N VAL A 68 -10.30 -2.23 8.97
CA VAL A 68 -10.30 -0.78 9.13
C VAL A 68 -11.02 -0.44 10.43
N TYR A 69 -10.46 0.48 11.22
CA TYR A 69 -10.99 0.88 12.51
C TYR A 69 -11.12 2.40 12.61
N ASP A 70 -12.21 2.87 13.23
CA ASP A 70 -12.41 4.28 13.58
C ASP A 70 -12.17 4.51 15.07
N TYR A 71 -11.57 5.66 15.37
CA TYR A 71 -11.44 6.18 16.70
C TYR A 71 -12.77 6.78 17.17
N GLN A 72 -13.21 6.37 18.37
CA GLN A 72 -14.44 6.85 18.99
C GLN A 72 -14.26 6.99 20.50
N VAL A 73 -14.98 7.94 21.11
CA VAL A 73 -15.11 8.03 22.56
C VAL A 73 -16.50 7.55 22.97
N ILE A 74 -16.59 6.35 23.51
CA ILE A 74 -17.86 5.72 23.91
C ILE A 74 -17.98 5.79 25.43
N SER A 75 -18.97 6.53 25.93
CA SER A 75 -19.20 6.72 27.37
C SER A 75 -17.95 7.20 28.13
N GLY A 76 -17.19 8.12 27.52
CA GLY A 76 -15.94 8.66 28.09
C GLY A 76 -14.70 7.78 27.89
N THR A 77 -14.81 6.63 27.22
CA THR A 77 -13.70 5.72 26.96
C THR A 77 -13.25 5.80 25.50
N ALA A 78 -12.00 6.21 25.28
CA ALA A 78 -11.33 6.17 23.99
C ALA A 78 -11.22 4.72 23.47
N THR A 79 -11.76 4.44 22.29
CA THR A 79 -11.92 3.10 21.72
C THR A 79 -11.67 3.12 20.21
N TRP A 80 -11.18 2.01 19.67
CA TRP A 80 -11.09 1.75 18.24
C TRP A 80 -12.14 0.70 17.83
N THR A 81 -13.05 1.05 16.93
CA THR A 81 -14.16 0.17 16.49
C THR A 81 -14.01 -0.16 15.01
N GLN A 82 -14.17 -1.45 14.66
CA GLN A 82 -14.04 -1.86 13.25
C GLN A 82 -15.16 -1.24 12.41
N VAL A 83 -14.81 -0.73 11.22
CA VAL A 83 -15.73 -0.14 10.25
C VAL A 83 -15.79 -1.00 9.00
N GLY A 84 -17.01 -1.36 8.64
CA GLY A 84 -17.28 -2.26 7.53
C GLY A 84 -16.88 -3.71 7.77
N ASN A 85 -17.13 -4.54 6.75
CA ASN A 85 -16.62 -5.90 6.70
C ASN A 85 -15.09 -5.91 6.56
N SER A 86 -14.47 -6.99 7.01
CA SER A 86 -13.08 -7.27 6.64
C SER A 86 -12.95 -7.46 5.13
N ILE A 87 -11.81 -7.07 4.57
CA ILE A 87 -11.45 -7.30 3.17
C ILE A 87 -10.52 -8.52 3.13
N SER A 88 -10.90 -9.54 2.36
CA SER A 88 -10.09 -10.75 2.21
C SER A 88 -9.10 -10.60 1.05
N GLY A 89 -7.85 -10.95 1.34
CA GLY A 89 -6.84 -11.27 0.35
C GLY A 89 -7.21 -12.50 -0.48
N GLU A 90 -6.52 -12.68 -1.61
CA GLU A 90 -6.70 -13.82 -2.51
C GLU A 90 -5.48 -14.77 -2.46
N ALA A 91 -4.27 -14.22 -2.28
CA ALA A 91 -3.05 -14.98 -2.02
C ALA A 91 -2.55 -14.90 -0.57
N VAL A 92 -1.70 -15.88 -0.24
CA VAL A 92 -0.86 -15.87 0.95
C VAL A 92 0.29 -14.89 0.71
N GLY A 93 0.42 -13.86 1.55
CA GLY A 93 1.48 -12.87 1.43
C GLY A 93 1.28 -11.69 2.36
N ILE A 94 2.23 -10.76 2.32
CA ILE A 94 2.12 -9.46 3.00
C ILE A 94 1.47 -8.49 2.02
N TYR A 95 0.43 -7.81 2.47
CA TYR A 95 -0.30 -6.85 1.67
C TYR A 95 0.09 -5.44 2.05
N GLN A 96 0.09 -4.53 1.08
CA GLN A 96 0.26 -3.11 1.34
C GLN A 96 -1.11 -2.42 1.38
N VAL A 97 -1.30 -1.50 2.32
CA VAL A 97 -2.53 -0.70 2.43
C VAL A 97 -2.24 0.80 2.31
N SER A 98 -3.19 1.55 1.75
CA SER A 98 -3.16 3.02 1.73
C SER A 98 -4.56 3.62 1.71
N LEU A 99 -4.84 4.56 2.60
CA LEU A 99 -6.13 5.24 2.74
C LEU A 99 -6.14 6.61 2.05
N SER A 100 -7.28 6.99 1.49
CA SER A 100 -7.55 8.40 1.16
C SER A 100 -7.66 9.24 2.44
N SER A 101 -7.60 10.57 2.32
CA SER A 101 -7.56 11.44 3.51
C SER A 101 -8.86 11.42 4.31
N ASP A 102 -10.00 11.20 3.66
CA ASP A 102 -11.30 11.00 4.32
C ASP A 102 -11.50 9.54 4.77
N GLY A 103 -10.55 8.67 4.45
CA GLY A 103 -10.57 7.25 4.73
C GLY A 103 -11.69 6.49 4.03
N SER A 104 -12.35 7.06 3.01
CA SER A 104 -13.45 6.41 2.28
C SER A 104 -12.95 5.44 1.20
N ARG A 105 -11.70 5.58 0.77
CA ARG A 105 -11.05 4.69 -0.20
C ARG A 105 -9.80 4.06 0.37
N LEU A 106 -9.59 2.80 0.00
CA LEU A 106 -8.49 1.98 0.47
C LEU A 106 -7.87 1.24 -0.71
N ALA A 107 -6.62 1.55 -1.03
CA ALA A 107 -5.81 0.76 -1.96
C ALA A 107 -5.18 -0.42 -1.21
N VAL A 108 -5.20 -1.60 -1.84
CA VAL A 108 -4.66 -2.85 -1.31
C VAL A 108 -3.78 -3.49 -2.38
N GLY A 109 -2.48 -3.59 -2.09
CA GLY A 109 -1.49 -4.27 -2.93
C GLY A 109 -1.21 -5.70 -2.46
N ASP A 110 -1.20 -6.64 -3.39
CA ASP A 110 -0.87 -8.06 -3.21
C ASP A 110 0.24 -8.45 -4.20
N PRO A 111 1.53 -8.24 -3.85
CA PRO A 111 2.64 -8.46 -4.77
C PRO A 111 2.85 -9.93 -5.14
N ASN A 112 2.36 -10.89 -4.35
CA ASN A 112 2.66 -12.29 -4.57
C ASN A 112 1.58 -13.05 -5.34
N GLU A 113 0.48 -12.38 -5.66
CA GLU A 113 -0.64 -12.99 -6.37
C GLU A 113 -0.26 -13.58 -7.73
N ASN A 114 -0.83 -14.75 -8.01
CA ASN A 114 -0.69 -15.44 -9.29
C ASN A 114 -1.86 -15.07 -10.21
N ILE A 115 -1.56 -14.41 -11.33
CA ILE A 115 -2.61 -13.92 -12.24
C ILE A 115 -2.68 -14.79 -13.47
N ASN A 116 -3.80 -15.50 -13.67
CA ASN A 116 -4.05 -16.31 -14.87
C ASN A 116 -2.90 -17.28 -15.23
N GLY A 117 -2.28 -17.90 -14.22
CA GLY A 117 -1.13 -18.80 -14.38
C GLY A 117 0.25 -18.12 -14.45
N VAL A 118 0.31 -16.79 -14.34
CA VAL A 118 1.56 -16.02 -14.23
C VAL A 118 1.94 -15.87 -12.77
N ASN A 119 3.03 -16.53 -12.38
CA ASN A 119 3.46 -16.57 -10.98
C ASN A 119 3.95 -15.19 -10.50
N SER A 120 3.47 -14.77 -9.33
CA SER A 120 3.85 -13.50 -8.68
C SER A 120 3.84 -12.30 -9.63
N ALA A 121 2.85 -12.25 -10.52
CA ALA A 121 2.58 -11.06 -11.30
C ALA A 121 2.16 -9.90 -10.36
N GLY A 122 1.46 -10.26 -9.27
CA GLY A 122 0.95 -9.34 -8.29
C GLY A 122 -0.29 -8.59 -8.77
N LYS A 123 -0.96 -7.93 -7.84
CA LYS A 123 -2.24 -7.25 -8.04
C LYS A 123 -2.34 -6.02 -7.14
N THR A 124 -3.04 -4.99 -7.59
CA THR A 124 -3.57 -3.92 -6.73
C THR A 124 -5.08 -3.82 -6.93
N ARG A 125 -5.81 -3.65 -5.84
CA ARG A 125 -7.26 -3.42 -5.83
C ARG A 125 -7.56 -2.16 -5.03
N VAL A 126 -8.65 -1.48 -5.35
CA VAL A 126 -9.13 -0.34 -4.58
C VAL A 126 -10.55 -0.60 -4.11
N PHE A 127 -10.81 -0.30 -2.85
CA PHE A 127 -12.09 -0.48 -2.21
C PHE A 127 -12.65 0.88 -1.80
N GLU A 128 -13.97 1.02 -1.88
CA GLU A 128 -14.71 2.17 -1.40
C GLU A 128 -15.64 1.74 -0.26
N LEU A 129 -15.69 2.55 0.80
CA LEU A 129 -16.60 2.37 1.92
C LEU A 129 -17.93 3.06 1.61
N SER A 130 -18.99 2.28 1.49
CA SER A 130 -20.35 2.81 1.38
C SER A 130 -21.22 2.26 2.50
N GLY A 131 -21.74 3.17 3.33
CA GLY A 131 -22.43 2.81 4.57
C GLY A 131 -21.49 2.11 5.54
N ASN A 132 -21.64 0.78 5.66
CA ASN A 132 -20.79 -0.06 6.49
C ASN A 132 -20.28 -1.28 5.70
N THR A 133 -19.94 -1.08 4.43
CA THR A 133 -19.45 -2.15 3.55
C THR A 133 -18.33 -1.63 2.68
N TRP A 134 -17.19 -2.32 2.74
CA TRP A 134 -16.07 -2.13 1.82
C TRP A 134 -16.33 -2.97 0.57
N SER A 135 -16.42 -2.31 -0.58
CA SER A 135 -16.63 -2.96 -1.88
C SER A 135 -15.53 -2.52 -2.85
N GLN A 136 -15.02 -3.46 -3.65
CA GLN A 136 -14.05 -3.13 -4.70
C GLN A 136 -14.70 -2.19 -5.72
N ILE A 137 -13.95 -1.18 -6.15
CA ILE A 137 -14.30 -0.28 -7.24
C ILE A 137 -13.28 -0.41 -8.37
N GLY A 138 -13.79 -0.49 -9.61
CA GLY A 138 -12.97 -0.75 -10.79
C GLY A 138 -12.44 -2.17 -10.91
N SER A 139 -11.69 -2.38 -11.97
CA SER A 139 -11.02 -3.62 -12.32
C SER A 139 -9.76 -3.83 -11.47
N ASP A 140 -9.31 -5.08 -11.40
CA ASP A 140 -8.01 -5.40 -10.82
C ASP A 140 -6.86 -4.75 -11.61
N ILE A 141 -5.92 -4.13 -10.91
CA ILE A 141 -4.68 -3.62 -11.49
C ILE A 141 -3.62 -4.71 -11.39
N ASN A 142 -3.52 -5.53 -12.43
CA ASN A 142 -2.65 -6.70 -12.46
C ASN A 142 -1.25 -6.40 -13.00
N GLY A 143 -0.24 -7.08 -12.46
CA GLY A 143 1.00 -7.31 -13.20
C GLY A 143 0.74 -8.23 -14.40
N SER A 144 1.63 -8.19 -15.39
CA SER A 144 1.43 -8.94 -16.65
C SER A 144 2.48 -10.01 -16.89
N GLN A 145 3.60 -9.97 -16.17
CA GLN A 145 4.70 -10.91 -16.31
C GLN A 145 5.10 -11.55 -14.99
N GLN A 146 5.79 -12.68 -15.11
CA GLN A 146 6.31 -13.41 -13.97
C GLN A 146 7.29 -12.55 -13.16
N ASP A 147 7.07 -12.59 -11.84
CA ASP A 147 7.80 -11.83 -10.82
C ASP A 147 7.69 -10.31 -10.98
N ASP A 148 6.65 -9.75 -11.59
CA ASP A 148 6.50 -8.28 -11.64
C ASP A 148 6.32 -7.69 -10.24
N TYR A 149 5.64 -8.42 -9.35
CA TYR A 149 5.25 -8.00 -8.00
C TYR A 149 4.44 -6.70 -7.97
N MET A 150 3.45 -6.57 -8.84
CA MET A 150 2.52 -5.42 -8.82
C MET A 150 1.81 -5.30 -7.47
N GLY A 151 1.67 -4.09 -6.94
CA GLY A 151 1.12 -3.87 -5.60
C GLY A 151 2.14 -4.01 -4.48
N TYR A 152 3.44 -3.99 -4.78
CA TYR A 152 4.48 -4.06 -3.75
C TYR A 152 4.43 -2.84 -2.80
N SER A 153 4.18 -1.66 -3.35
CA SER A 153 3.91 -0.45 -2.60
C SER A 153 2.77 0.32 -3.26
N THR A 154 1.91 0.94 -2.46
CA THR A 154 0.75 1.72 -2.91
C THR A 154 0.73 3.08 -2.22
N SER A 155 0.12 4.07 -2.85
CA SER A 155 -0.25 5.36 -2.26
C SER A 155 -1.41 5.94 -3.04
N ILE A 156 -2.40 6.50 -2.34
CA ILE A 156 -3.58 7.11 -2.93
C ILE A 156 -3.64 8.58 -2.53
N SER A 157 -4.11 9.44 -3.44
CA SER A 157 -4.28 10.88 -3.16
C SER A 157 -5.34 11.14 -2.08
N ALA A 158 -5.32 12.34 -1.51
CA ALA A 158 -6.22 12.71 -0.42
C ALA A 158 -7.70 12.66 -0.84
N ASP A 159 -7.99 13.04 -2.08
CA ASP A 159 -9.33 12.97 -2.68
C ASP A 159 -9.71 11.55 -3.14
N GLY A 160 -8.77 10.60 -3.06
CA GLY A 160 -8.99 9.22 -3.43
C GLY A 160 -9.11 8.95 -4.92
N PHE A 161 -8.82 9.92 -5.81
CA PHE A 161 -9.01 9.78 -7.26
C PHE A 161 -7.74 9.43 -8.04
N ARG A 162 -6.57 9.43 -7.39
CA ARG A 162 -5.30 9.04 -8.00
C ARG A 162 -4.58 8.01 -7.14
N LEU A 163 -4.08 6.97 -7.80
CA LEU A 163 -3.34 5.86 -7.20
C LEU A 163 -1.97 5.75 -7.84
N ALA A 164 -0.93 5.58 -7.04
CA ALA A 164 0.37 5.09 -7.47
C ALA A 164 0.57 3.67 -6.90
N THR A 165 0.97 2.72 -7.74
CA THR A 165 1.30 1.36 -7.33
C THR A 165 2.55 0.87 -8.03
N SER A 166 3.42 0.14 -7.31
CA SER A 166 4.69 -0.33 -7.83
C SER A 166 4.71 -1.82 -8.18
N ALA A 167 5.55 -2.13 -9.16
CA ALA A 167 5.98 -3.48 -9.52
C ALA A 167 7.52 -3.49 -9.48
N THR A 168 8.10 -4.04 -8.42
CA THR A 168 9.54 -3.86 -8.10
C THR A 168 10.49 -4.53 -9.07
N LYS A 169 10.00 -5.43 -9.92
CA LYS A 169 10.79 -6.08 -10.98
C LYS A 169 10.16 -5.93 -12.36
N LEU A 170 9.29 -4.93 -12.54
CA LEU A 170 8.76 -4.58 -13.84
C LEU A 170 9.90 -4.36 -14.86
N ARG A 171 9.70 -4.87 -16.06
CA ARG A 171 10.66 -4.72 -17.16
C ARG A 171 10.46 -3.40 -17.88
N ARG A 172 11.54 -2.67 -18.08
CA ARG A 172 11.54 -1.47 -18.92
C ARG A 172 11.47 -1.89 -20.40
N PRO A 173 10.51 -1.38 -21.20
CA PRO A 173 10.32 -1.83 -22.57
C PRO A 173 11.50 -1.58 -23.52
N SER A 174 12.28 -0.53 -23.27
CA SER A 174 13.37 -0.12 -24.17
C SER A 174 14.52 -1.13 -24.23
N ASP A 175 14.78 -1.86 -23.14
CA ASP A 175 15.90 -2.78 -23.04
C ASP A 175 15.57 -4.10 -22.33
N ASN A 176 14.30 -4.31 -21.96
CA ASN A 176 13.79 -5.51 -21.29
C ASN A 176 14.47 -5.82 -19.94
N VAL A 177 15.10 -4.81 -19.33
CA VAL A 177 15.78 -4.94 -18.04
C VAL A 177 14.77 -4.84 -16.90
N ARG A 178 14.90 -5.70 -15.87
CA ARG A 178 14.14 -5.61 -14.62
C ARG A 178 14.64 -4.44 -13.78
N THR A 179 14.09 -3.26 -14.03
CA THR A 179 14.40 -2.02 -13.30
C THR A 179 13.46 -1.82 -12.11
N GLY A 180 12.28 -2.43 -12.17
CA GLY A 180 11.14 -2.01 -11.38
C GLY A 180 10.45 -0.80 -12.03
N GLY A 181 9.22 -0.54 -11.62
CA GLY A 181 8.45 0.60 -12.09
C GLY A 181 7.30 0.94 -11.16
N VAL A 182 6.86 2.19 -11.25
CA VAL A 182 5.66 2.70 -10.57
C VAL A 182 4.66 3.12 -11.64
N LYS A 183 3.46 2.58 -11.56
CA LYS A 183 2.33 2.97 -12.39
C LYS A 183 1.44 3.94 -11.64
N VAL A 184 0.92 4.93 -12.36
CA VAL A 184 -0.01 5.93 -11.85
C VAL A 184 -1.34 5.76 -12.57
N PHE A 185 -2.43 5.76 -11.81
CA PHE A 185 -3.79 5.59 -12.29
C PHE A 185 -4.67 6.72 -11.78
N ASP A 186 -5.60 7.16 -12.62
CA ASP A 186 -6.68 8.08 -12.24
C ASP A 186 -8.03 7.34 -12.35
N TRP A 187 -8.90 7.54 -11.36
CA TRP A 187 -10.27 7.04 -11.39
C TRP A 187 -11.14 7.90 -12.32
N ASP A 188 -11.78 7.28 -13.29
CA ASP A 188 -12.60 7.99 -14.29
C ASP A 188 -14.11 8.03 -13.98
N GLY A 189 -14.52 7.48 -12.82
CA GLY A 189 -15.92 7.28 -12.47
C GLY A 189 -16.41 5.84 -12.67
N SER A 190 -15.66 5.03 -13.41
CA SER A 190 -15.98 3.63 -13.71
C SER A 190 -14.83 2.66 -13.49
N ASP A 191 -13.60 3.06 -13.82
CA ASP A 191 -12.41 2.23 -13.67
C ASP A 191 -11.15 3.05 -13.36
N TRP A 192 -10.08 2.37 -12.95
CA TRP A 192 -8.75 2.92 -12.76
C TRP A 192 -8.00 2.93 -14.09
N VAL A 193 -7.78 4.12 -14.62
CA VAL A 193 -7.14 4.31 -15.93
C VAL A 193 -5.67 4.66 -15.73
N GLU A 194 -4.76 3.86 -16.30
CA GLU A 194 -3.31 4.17 -16.26
C GLU A 194 -3.05 5.51 -16.97
N THR A 195 -2.49 6.47 -16.24
CA THR A 195 -2.16 7.82 -16.73
C THR A 195 -0.67 8.08 -16.83
N GLY A 196 0.17 7.19 -16.28
CA GLY A 196 1.60 7.27 -16.42
C GLY A 196 2.33 6.07 -15.82
N ILE A 197 3.60 5.93 -16.22
CA ILE A 197 4.52 4.96 -15.68
C ILE A 197 5.90 5.58 -15.53
N VAL A 198 6.60 5.20 -14.47
CA VAL A 198 7.97 5.60 -14.17
C VAL A 198 8.80 4.33 -13.97
N TYR A 199 9.89 4.19 -14.71
CA TYR A 199 10.81 3.06 -14.59
C TYR A 199 12.06 3.45 -13.80
N GLY A 200 12.66 2.48 -13.11
CA GLY A 200 14.01 2.63 -12.58
C GLY A 200 15.05 2.76 -13.70
N GLU A 201 16.20 3.34 -13.39
CA GLU A 201 17.29 3.49 -14.37
C GLU A 201 18.19 2.25 -14.47
N LEU A 202 18.46 1.60 -13.33
CA LEU A 202 19.41 0.50 -13.23
C LEU A 202 18.71 -0.86 -13.20
N GLY A 203 19.37 -1.86 -13.79
CA GLY A 203 18.97 -3.26 -13.63
C GLY A 203 19.21 -3.76 -12.21
N GLY A 204 18.35 -4.67 -11.75
CA GLY A 204 18.46 -5.26 -10.42
C GLY A 204 17.19 -5.15 -9.58
N GLY A 205 16.15 -4.48 -10.09
CA GLY A 205 14.79 -4.49 -9.57
C GLY A 205 14.67 -4.06 -8.12
N ALA A 206 14.42 -2.77 -7.88
CA ALA A 206 13.87 -2.26 -6.62
C ALA A 206 13.27 -0.85 -6.75
N HIS A 207 13.13 -0.32 -7.97
CA HIS A 207 12.42 0.94 -8.15
C HIS A 207 10.97 0.77 -7.71
N GLY A 208 10.52 1.62 -6.77
CA GLY A 208 9.20 1.49 -6.18
C GLY A 208 9.13 0.58 -4.95
N SER A 209 10.25 0.27 -4.29
CA SER A 209 10.21 -0.45 -3.00
C SER A 209 9.37 0.26 -1.93
N SER A 210 9.34 1.60 -1.99
CA SER A 210 8.43 2.45 -1.24
C SER A 210 8.15 3.70 -2.06
N LEU A 211 6.92 4.20 -1.98
CA LEU A 211 6.46 5.39 -2.68
C LEU A 211 5.51 6.22 -1.82
N SER A 212 5.31 7.49 -2.17
CA SER A 212 4.33 8.38 -1.55
C SER A 212 3.87 9.45 -2.54
N LEU A 213 2.56 9.61 -2.69
CA LEU A 213 1.95 10.73 -3.38
C LEU A 213 1.79 11.93 -2.44
N THR A 214 1.87 13.14 -2.99
CA THR A 214 1.33 14.30 -2.30
C THR A 214 -0.19 14.22 -2.17
N PRO A 215 -0.80 14.89 -1.17
CA PRO A 215 -2.25 14.90 -0.99
C PRO A 215 -3.04 15.28 -2.24
N ASP A 216 -2.54 16.25 -3.02
CA ASP A 216 -3.14 16.71 -4.28
C ASP A 216 -2.83 15.79 -5.49
N GLY A 217 -2.06 14.72 -5.29
CA GLY A 217 -1.65 13.78 -6.32
C GLY A 217 -0.70 14.34 -7.38
N THR A 218 -0.15 15.55 -7.22
CA THR A 218 0.68 16.20 -8.25
C THR A 218 2.16 15.84 -8.17
N LYS A 219 2.62 15.24 -7.07
CA LYS A 219 4.00 14.74 -6.97
C LYS A 219 4.03 13.32 -6.44
N LEU A 220 5.04 12.59 -6.87
CA LEU A 220 5.33 11.22 -6.45
C LEU A 220 6.78 11.12 -6.00
N VAL A 221 6.99 10.67 -4.77
CA VAL A 221 8.31 10.28 -4.27
C VAL A 221 8.46 8.77 -4.41
N VAL A 222 9.60 8.31 -4.94
CA VAL A 222 9.90 6.89 -5.13
C VAL A 222 11.30 6.57 -4.63
N THR A 223 11.44 5.42 -3.97
CA THR A 223 12.73 4.91 -3.50
C THR A 223 13.28 3.80 -4.41
N GLU A 224 14.60 3.75 -4.52
CA GLU A 224 15.40 2.72 -5.22
C GLU A 224 16.53 2.24 -4.30
N PRO A 225 16.28 1.35 -3.33
CA PRO A 225 17.30 0.94 -2.37
C PRO A 225 18.47 0.18 -3.01
N SER A 226 18.26 -0.46 -4.17
CA SER A 226 19.30 -1.23 -4.87
C SER A 226 20.15 -0.39 -5.84
N ASN A 227 19.99 0.93 -5.86
CA ASN A 227 20.83 1.80 -6.68
C ASN A 227 22.30 1.75 -6.22
N ARG A 228 23.23 1.58 -7.16
CA ARG A 228 24.68 1.42 -6.88
C ARG A 228 25.52 2.69 -7.04
N GLY A 229 24.89 3.80 -7.40
CA GLY A 229 25.57 5.08 -7.64
C GLY A 229 26.55 5.04 -8.82
N PRO A 230 27.22 6.17 -9.10
CA PRO A 230 28.02 6.35 -10.32
C PRO A 230 29.29 5.50 -10.40
N ASN A 231 29.82 5.06 -9.25
CA ASN A 231 31.09 4.31 -9.19
C ASN A 231 30.89 2.79 -9.06
N ASN A 232 29.63 2.31 -8.97
CA ASN A 232 29.27 0.88 -8.87
C ASN A 232 29.97 0.11 -7.72
N THR A 233 30.38 0.80 -6.66
CA THR A 233 31.17 0.22 -5.56
C THR A 233 30.32 -0.31 -4.38
N GLY A 234 29.00 -0.12 -4.40
CA GLY A 234 28.09 -0.59 -3.35
C GLY A 234 26.69 -0.01 -3.48
N TYR A 235 25.71 -0.56 -2.77
CA TYR A 235 24.35 0.00 -2.74
C TYR A 235 24.36 1.31 -1.94
N VAL A 236 23.91 2.39 -2.56
CA VAL A 236 23.79 3.72 -1.94
C VAL A 236 22.34 4.14 -1.74
N GLY A 237 21.42 3.45 -2.41
CA GLY A 237 20.01 3.84 -2.46
C GLY A 237 19.80 5.15 -3.22
N GLN A 238 18.57 5.39 -3.67
CA GLN A 238 18.19 6.68 -4.25
C GLN A 238 16.74 7.00 -3.89
N VAL A 239 16.44 8.28 -3.78
CA VAL A 239 15.07 8.81 -3.73
C VAL A 239 14.89 9.75 -4.91
N ARG A 240 13.78 9.60 -5.61
CA ARG A 240 13.41 10.46 -6.75
C ARG A 240 12.06 11.09 -6.48
N VAL A 241 11.91 12.33 -6.94
CA VAL A 241 10.66 13.07 -6.88
C VAL A 241 10.24 13.38 -8.31
N TYR A 242 9.01 13.03 -8.65
CA TYR A 242 8.43 13.21 -9.96
C TYR A 242 7.29 14.20 -9.87
N ASP A 243 7.26 15.16 -10.80
CA ASP A 243 6.07 15.97 -11.06
C ASP A 243 5.11 15.17 -11.94
N LEU A 244 3.94 14.89 -11.38
CA LEU A 244 2.84 14.26 -12.08
C LEU A 244 1.94 15.34 -12.69
N PRO A 245 1.35 15.07 -13.87
CA PRO A 245 0.42 16.00 -14.48
C PRO A 245 -0.86 16.05 -13.66
N PRO A 246 -1.68 17.11 -13.74
CA PRO A 246 -2.96 17.17 -13.04
C PRO A 246 -3.84 15.94 -13.35
N PRO A 247 -4.69 15.48 -12.40
CA PRO A 247 -5.65 14.39 -12.61
C PRO A 247 -6.49 14.53 -13.88
N GLY A 248 -6.74 13.39 -14.55
CA GLY A 248 -7.64 13.31 -15.71
C GLY A 248 -6.96 13.50 -17.07
N LYS A 249 -5.63 13.37 -17.16
CA LYS A 249 -4.88 13.43 -18.42
C LYS A 249 -3.95 12.23 -18.59
N ARG A 250 -4.02 11.53 -19.73
CA ARG A 250 -3.18 10.35 -20.05
C ARG A 250 -1.82 10.78 -20.61
N TYR A 251 -0.72 10.27 -20.06
CA TYR A 251 0.62 10.48 -20.63
C TYR A 251 1.55 9.28 -20.49
N VAL A 252 2.44 9.10 -21.46
CA VAL A 252 3.55 8.16 -21.38
C VAL A 252 4.81 8.99 -21.17
N TYR A 253 5.47 8.85 -20.02
CA TYR A 253 6.77 9.47 -19.79
C TYR A 253 7.84 8.61 -20.44
N ASN A 254 8.27 9.00 -21.64
CA ASN A 254 9.50 8.51 -22.23
C ASN A 254 10.62 9.42 -21.75
N TRP A 255 11.58 8.88 -21.01
CA TRP A 255 12.82 9.60 -20.72
C TRP A 255 13.87 9.16 -21.73
N ASP A 256 14.20 10.07 -22.65
CA ASP A 256 15.46 10.06 -23.40
C ASP A 256 16.41 11.04 -22.71
N VAL A 257 17.50 10.53 -22.11
CA VAL A 257 18.88 10.95 -22.39
C VAL A 257 19.87 9.90 -21.93
#